data_AF-A0A1S3IN88-F1
#
_entry.id   AF-A0A1S3IN88-F1
#
_cell.length_a   1.000
_cell.length_b   1.000
_cell.length_c   1.000
_cell.angle_alpha   90.00
_cell.angle_beta   90.00
_cell.angle_gamma   90.00
#
_symmetry.space_group_name_H-M   'P 1'
#
loop_
_entity.id
_entity.type
_entity.pdbx_description
1 polymer ?
#
loop_
_entity_poly.entity_id
_entity_poly.type
_entity_poly.pdbx_seq_one_letter_code
_entity_poly.pdbx_strand_id
1 'polypeptide(L)'
;MLRLKQSIRPPLALLFMLLSFKPGNCDEYANCRGPLGMQSGAIPDSAITASSSYEVETVGAKFARIRTEEGGGAWCPRHQIAPGVYEYLQMDLQSLHVITSVETQGRFGNGQGQEYMDKYLLEYKREEDGPWTRYRDENGPKIFRGNTNTYLAEQREVDPPIIARKIRFIPYSDKPSTVCTRVELYGCPWEANCRSPLGMQSGAIPDSAITASSSFEMETVGAKFARIRTEEKGGAWCPRHQIAPNVYEYLQIDLQSLHVITSVETQGRFGNGQGQEYMDKYLLEYKREEDEPWTKYRDEKGPKIFQGNTNTYLAEQREVDPPIIARKIRFVPYSDKPSTVCTRVELYGCPSEANCRSPLGMQSGAIPDSAITASSSYEVETVGAKFARIRTEEKGGAWCPRHQIAPNVYEYLQIDLQSLHVITSVETQGRFG
;
A
#
# COMPACT_ATOMS: atom_id res chain seq x y z
N MET A 1 -64.65 2.82 54.00
CA MET A 1 -65.39 3.88 53.28
C MET A 1 -64.54 4.36 52.12
N LEU A 2 -65.15 4.43 50.93
CA LEU A 2 -64.70 5.10 49.69
C LEU A 2 -63.47 4.59 48.90
N ARG A 3 -63.81 4.12 47.68
CA ARG A 3 -63.00 3.84 46.48
C ARG A 3 -62.47 5.13 45.84
N LEU A 4 -61.40 5.01 45.04
CA LEU A 4 -61.23 5.53 43.65
C LEU A 4 -59.88 5.03 43.10
N LYS A 5 -59.85 4.02 42.21
CA LYS A 5 -59.81 4.04 40.72
C LYS A 5 -58.42 4.29 40.08
N GLN A 6 -57.95 3.21 39.43
CA GLN A 6 -57.29 3.11 38.11
C GLN A 6 -55.98 3.87 37.84
N SER A 7 -54.93 3.12 37.46
CA SER A 7 -54.47 3.04 36.07
C SER A 7 -53.35 2.01 35.93
N ILE A 8 -53.54 1.02 35.06
CA ILE A 8 -52.55 0.03 34.66
C ILE A 8 -51.74 0.64 33.52
N ARG A 9 -50.41 0.72 33.68
CA ARG A 9 -49.44 0.83 32.56
C ARG A 9 -48.49 -0.37 32.66
N PRO A 10 -48.17 -1.08 31.56
CA PRO A 10 -47.16 -2.13 31.58
C PRO A 10 -45.75 -1.51 31.69
N PRO A 11 -44.74 -2.24 32.20
CA PRO A 11 -43.38 -1.74 32.21
C PRO A 11 -42.83 -1.70 30.77
N LEU A 12 -42.11 -0.62 30.46
CA LEU A 12 -41.27 -0.47 29.28
C LEU A 12 -40.40 -1.73 29.11
N ALA A 13 -40.56 -2.42 27.99
CA ALA A 13 -39.56 -3.37 27.52
C ALA A 13 -38.31 -2.57 27.13
N LEU A 14 -37.28 -2.59 27.97
CA LEU A 14 -35.93 -2.20 27.56
C LEU A 14 -35.45 -3.21 26.52
N LEU A 15 -35.56 -2.83 25.25
CA LEU A 15 -34.89 -3.50 24.16
C LEU A 15 -33.39 -3.26 24.33
N PHE A 16 -32.69 -4.18 25.00
CA PHE A 16 -31.24 -4.28 24.91
C PHE A 16 -30.93 -4.66 23.46
N MET A 17 -30.69 -3.64 22.61
CA MET A 17 -29.91 -3.86 21.40
C MET A 17 -28.52 -4.30 21.87
N LEU A 18 -28.31 -5.61 21.89
CA LEU A 18 -26.99 -6.21 21.82
C LEU A 18 -26.42 -5.75 20.47
N LEU A 19 -25.72 -4.61 20.47
CA LEU A 19 -24.74 -4.30 19.45
C LEU A 19 -23.73 -5.44 19.49
N SER A 20 -23.88 -6.39 18.58
CA SER A 20 -22.79 -7.32 18.30
C SER A 20 -21.65 -6.48 17.72
N PHE A 21 -20.73 -6.08 18.61
CA PHE A 21 -19.40 -5.74 18.16
C PHE A 21 -18.83 -7.02 17.57
N LYS A 22 -18.96 -7.17 16.25
CA LYS A 22 -18.02 -8.02 15.53
C LYS A 22 -16.64 -7.42 15.82
N PRO A 23 -15.72 -8.12 16.50
CA PRO A 23 -14.34 -7.69 16.49
C PRO A 23 -13.97 -7.55 15.01
N GLY A 24 -13.48 -6.38 14.61
CA GLY A 24 -13.00 -6.17 13.25
C GLY A 24 -11.92 -7.22 13.00
N ASN A 25 -12.20 -8.15 12.10
CA ASN A 25 -11.20 -9.08 11.62
C ASN A 25 -10.05 -8.24 11.04
N CYS A 26 -8.86 -8.35 11.60
CA CYS A 26 -7.62 -7.83 11.02
C CYS A 26 -7.18 -8.65 9.79
N ASP A 27 -8.12 -9.23 9.05
CA ASP A 27 -7.91 -10.40 8.19
C ASP A 27 -8.04 -10.08 6.69
N GLU A 28 -8.00 -8.80 6.30
CA GLU A 28 -8.08 -8.42 4.88
C GLU A 28 -7.10 -7.30 4.45
N TYR A 29 -6.45 -6.62 5.40
CA TYR A 29 -5.62 -5.43 5.12
C TYR A 29 -4.35 -5.41 5.97
N ALA A 30 -3.60 -6.51 5.89
CA ALA A 30 -2.28 -6.65 6.49
C ALA A 30 -1.23 -6.49 5.40
N ASN A 31 -0.89 -5.23 5.08
CA ASN A 31 -0.01 -4.81 3.98
C ASN A 31 -0.76 -4.87 2.64
N CYS A 32 -0.88 -3.74 1.92
CA CYS A 32 -1.44 -3.63 0.56
C CYS A 32 -0.54 -4.33 -0.48
N ARG A 33 -0.34 -5.63 -0.27
CA ARG A 33 0.51 -6.59 -0.95
C ARG A 33 -0.13 -7.97 -0.89
N GLY A 34 -1.42 -8.07 -0.52
CA GLY A 34 -2.18 -9.32 -0.51
C GLY A 34 -2.60 -9.73 -1.93
N PRO A 35 -2.80 -11.03 -2.19
CA PRO A 35 -3.26 -11.48 -3.50
C PRO A 35 -4.68 -10.98 -3.78
N LEU A 36 -4.91 -10.44 -4.97
CA LEU A 36 -6.22 -9.93 -5.39
C LEU A 36 -7.17 -11.03 -5.88
N GLY A 37 -6.65 -12.23 -6.13
CA GLY A 37 -7.46 -13.44 -6.17
C GLY A 37 -7.52 -14.13 -7.53
N MET A 38 -6.44 -14.07 -8.31
CA MET A 38 -6.30 -14.97 -9.46
C MET A 38 -6.22 -16.43 -9.00
N GLN A 39 -5.39 -16.75 -8.01
CA GLN A 39 -5.26 -18.11 -7.49
C GLN A 39 -6.49 -18.56 -6.69
N SER A 40 -7.04 -17.67 -5.86
CA SER A 40 -8.15 -18.02 -4.95
C SER A 40 -9.50 -18.12 -5.64
N GLY A 41 -9.63 -17.56 -6.85
CA GLY A 41 -10.92 -17.48 -7.55
C GLY A 41 -11.76 -16.26 -7.17
N ALA A 42 -11.29 -15.37 -6.28
CA ALA A 42 -12.01 -14.16 -5.93
C ALA A 42 -12.18 -13.22 -7.13
N ILE A 43 -11.20 -13.20 -8.06
CA ILE A 43 -11.41 -12.68 -9.42
C ILE A 43 -12.12 -13.79 -10.21
N PRO A 44 -13.39 -13.62 -10.62
CA PRO A 44 -14.16 -14.66 -11.31
C PRO A 44 -13.70 -14.85 -12.76
N ASP A 45 -13.97 -16.01 -13.36
CA ASP A 45 -13.58 -16.29 -14.76
C ASP A 45 -14.11 -15.26 -15.76
N SER A 46 -15.31 -14.73 -15.53
CA SER A 46 -15.92 -13.70 -16.37
C SER A 46 -15.15 -12.37 -16.38
N ALA A 47 -14.29 -12.14 -15.38
CA ALA A 47 -13.43 -10.97 -15.28
C ALA A 47 -12.10 -11.14 -16.01
N ILE A 48 -11.78 -12.34 -16.52
CA ILE A 48 -10.51 -12.66 -17.16
C ILE A 48 -10.74 -12.84 -18.67
N THR A 49 -10.17 -11.95 -19.47
CA THR A 49 -10.30 -11.96 -20.94
C THR A 49 -8.94 -11.84 -21.61
N ALA A 50 -8.87 -12.09 -22.92
CA ALA A 50 -7.64 -11.94 -23.68
C ALA A 50 -7.96 -11.44 -25.10
N SER A 51 -6.97 -10.87 -25.78
CA SER A 51 -7.05 -10.52 -27.21
C SER A 51 -7.34 -11.74 -28.08
N SER A 52 -6.70 -12.86 -27.75
CA SER A 52 -6.85 -14.13 -28.44
C SER A 52 -6.46 -15.30 -27.54
N SER A 53 -6.69 -16.51 -28.01
CA SER A 53 -6.13 -17.73 -27.42
C SER A 53 -5.86 -18.71 -28.54
N TYR A 54 -4.78 -19.49 -28.42
CA TYR A 54 -4.45 -20.55 -29.38
C TYR A 54 -5.60 -21.55 -29.50
N GLU A 55 -6.09 -22.02 -28.36
CA GLU A 55 -7.30 -22.83 -28.25
C GLU A 55 -8.07 -22.39 -27.00
N VAL A 56 -9.32 -21.94 -27.17
CA VAL A 56 -10.06 -21.27 -26.09
C VAL A 56 -10.44 -22.23 -24.97
N GLU A 57 -10.76 -23.48 -25.31
CA GLU A 57 -11.22 -24.48 -24.35
C GLU A 57 -10.12 -25.03 -23.45
N THR A 58 -8.85 -24.96 -23.89
CA THR A 58 -7.71 -25.55 -23.17
C THR A 58 -6.72 -24.50 -22.67
N VAL A 59 -6.44 -23.46 -23.45
CA VAL A 59 -5.43 -22.43 -23.11
C VAL A 59 -6.00 -21.01 -23.23
N GLY A 60 -7.31 -20.88 -22.99
CA GLY A 60 -8.03 -19.62 -22.85
C GLY A 60 -7.63 -18.79 -21.63
N ALA A 61 -8.10 -17.55 -21.60
CA ALA A 61 -7.74 -16.54 -20.59
C ALA A 61 -7.95 -17.00 -19.13
N LYS A 62 -9.05 -17.70 -18.83
CA LYS A 62 -9.37 -18.18 -17.48
C LYS A 62 -8.35 -19.15 -16.89
N PHE A 63 -7.57 -19.84 -17.73
CA PHE A 63 -6.52 -20.77 -17.28
C PHE A 63 -5.21 -20.05 -16.91
N ALA A 64 -5.19 -18.72 -16.94
CA ALA A 64 -4.04 -17.92 -16.53
C ALA A 64 -3.90 -17.76 -15.01
N ARG A 65 -4.55 -18.58 -14.18
CA ARG A 65 -4.48 -18.45 -12.71
C ARG A 65 -3.18 -19.06 -12.19
N ILE A 66 -2.41 -18.30 -11.40
CA ILE A 66 -1.11 -18.79 -10.88
C ILE A 66 -1.24 -20.07 -10.07
N ARG A 67 -0.23 -20.93 -10.12
CA ARG A 67 -0.16 -22.20 -9.37
C ARG A 67 -1.34 -23.16 -9.61
N THR A 68 -2.10 -22.96 -10.69
CA THR A 68 -3.12 -23.89 -11.16
C THR A 68 -2.66 -24.58 -12.44
N GLU A 69 -3.09 -25.81 -12.67
CA GLU A 69 -2.81 -26.56 -13.91
C GLU A 69 -4.13 -26.98 -14.58
N GLU A 70 -5.18 -26.17 -14.42
CA GLU A 70 -6.50 -26.44 -15.01
C GLU A 70 -6.46 -26.34 -16.54
N GLY A 71 -7.26 -27.17 -17.21
CA GLY A 71 -7.28 -27.25 -18.68
C GLY A 71 -5.91 -27.61 -19.24
N GLY A 72 -5.38 -26.74 -20.11
CA GLY A 72 -4.04 -26.83 -20.68
C GLY A 72 -2.94 -26.22 -19.80
N GLY A 73 -3.28 -25.65 -18.64
CA GLY A 73 -2.34 -25.22 -17.59
C GLY A 73 -1.82 -23.79 -17.67
N ALA A 74 -2.30 -22.97 -18.62
CA ALA A 74 -1.97 -21.54 -18.75
C ALA A 74 -2.86 -20.88 -19.82
N TRP A 75 -2.84 -19.55 -19.91
CA TRP A 75 -3.27 -18.85 -21.13
C TRP A 75 -2.13 -18.82 -22.15
N CYS A 76 -2.44 -19.11 -23.41
CA CYS A 76 -1.52 -18.99 -24.54
C CYS A 76 -2.19 -18.18 -25.68
N PRO A 77 -1.62 -17.05 -26.13
CA PRO A 77 -2.14 -16.29 -27.25
C PRO A 77 -2.05 -17.09 -28.56
N ARG A 78 -2.89 -16.74 -29.54
CA ARG A 78 -2.95 -17.43 -30.84
C ARG A 78 -1.69 -17.23 -31.65
N HIS A 79 -1.18 -16.01 -31.68
CA HIS A 79 -0.02 -15.65 -32.45
C HIS A 79 1.25 -15.76 -31.61
N GLN A 80 2.34 -16.22 -32.23
CA GLN A 80 3.65 -16.16 -31.61
C GLN A 80 4.02 -14.71 -31.34
N ILE A 81 4.62 -14.48 -30.17
CA ILE A 81 5.02 -13.15 -29.73
C ILE A 81 6.33 -12.78 -30.40
N ALA A 82 6.33 -11.65 -31.09
CA ALA A 82 7.48 -11.07 -31.78
C ALA A 82 7.37 -9.53 -31.72
N PRO A 83 8.44 -8.78 -32.06
CA PRO A 83 8.38 -7.32 -32.08
C PRO A 83 7.20 -6.82 -32.94
N GLY A 84 6.32 -6.02 -32.34
CA GLY A 84 5.14 -5.45 -33.00
C GLY A 84 3.86 -6.28 -32.93
N VAL A 85 3.90 -7.51 -32.40
CA VAL A 85 2.69 -8.32 -32.14
C VAL A 85 2.05 -7.84 -30.84
N TYR A 86 0.79 -7.41 -30.91
CA TYR A 86 0.01 -6.98 -29.74
C TYR A 86 -0.99 -8.07 -29.35
N GLU A 87 -0.65 -8.80 -28.30
CA GLU A 87 -1.53 -9.73 -27.59
C GLU A 87 -1.62 -9.28 -26.13
N TYR A 88 -2.72 -9.55 -25.46
CA TYR A 88 -2.90 -9.24 -24.05
C TYR A 88 -3.75 -10.26 -23.32
N LEU A 89 -3.42 -10.47 -22.05
CA LEU A 89 -4.29 -11.03 -21.03
C LEU A 89 -4.80 -9.88 -20.17
N GLN A 90 -6.09 -9.84 -19.89
CA GLN A 90 -6.77 -8.75 -19.21
C GLN A 90 -7.56 -9.26 -18.00
N MET A 91 -7.46 -8.52 -16.90
CA MET A 91 -8.29 -8.73 -15.70
C MET A 91 -9.11 -7.47 -15.41
N ASP A 92 -10.40 -7.65 -15.11
CA ASP A 92 -11.30 -6.63 -14.56
C ASP A 92 -11.52 -6.88 -13.06
N LEU A 93 -10.95 -6.03 -12.22
CA LEU A 93 -11.06 -6.11 -10.76
C LEU A 93 -12.43 -5.63 -10.24
N GLN A 94 -13.35 -5.24 -11.14
CA GLN A 94 -14.72 -4.77 -10.89
C GLN A 94 -14.84 -3.43 -10.15
N SER A 95 -13.83 -3.08 -9.35
CA SER A 95 -13.67 -1.81 -8.66
C SER A 95 -12.21 -1.37 -8.73
N LEU A 96 -11.94 -0.11 -8.37
CA LEU A 96 -10.57 0.39 -8.30
C LEU A 96 -9.80 -0.37 -7.22
N HIS A 97 -8.58 -0.77 -7.56
CA HIS A 97 -7.63 -1.36 -6.64
C HIS A 97 -6.29 -0.66 -6.78
N VAL A 98 -5.54 -0.61 -5.68
CA VAL A 98 -4.10 -0.38 -5.72
C VAL A 98 -3.44 -1.71 -6.08
N ILE A 99 -2.55 -1.71 -7.07
CA ILE A 99 -1.75 -2.86 -7.50
C ILE A 99 -0.30 -2.51 -7.23
N THR A 100 0.32 -3.21 -6.28
CA THR A 100 1.69 -2.96 -5.81
C THR A 100 2.69 -3.94 -6.37
N SER A 101 2.25 -5.12 -6.81
CA SER A 101 3.10 -6.06 -7.52
C SER A 101 2.30 -7.02 -8.37
N VAL A 102 2.99 -7.65 -9.31
CA VAL A 102 2.45 -8.68 -10.19
C VAL A 102 3.34 -9.91 -10.11
N GLU A 103 2.77 -11.09 -10.27
CA GLU A 103 3.53 -12.33 -10.33
C GLU A 103 3.18 -13.09 -11.59
N THR A 104 4.19 -13.67 -12.24
CA THR A 104 4.01 -14.45 -13.46
C THR A 104 4.58 -15.85 -13.26
N GLN A 105 4.01 -16.84 -13.93
CA GLN A 105 4.49 -18.22 -13.99
C GLN A 105 4.29 -18.75 -15.42
N GLY A 106 5.17 -19.65 -15.86
CA GLY A 106 5.02 -20.32 -17.16
C GLY A 106 4.00 -21.46 -17.13
N ARG A 107 3.93 -22.21 -18.24
CA ARG A 107 3.11 -23.40 -18.39
C ARG A 107 3.97 -24.65 -18.16
N PHE A 108 3.83 -25.30 -17.00
CA PHE A 108 4.57 -26.54 -16.72
C PHE A 108 3.85 -27.76 -17.27
N GLY A 109 2.52 -27.88 -17.07
CA GLY A 109 1.72 -28.96 -17.65
C GLY A 109 2.28 -30.35 -17.36
N ASN A 110 2.63 -30.63 -16.10
CA ASN A 110 3.29 -31.88 -15.67
C ASN A 110 4.58 -32.23 -16.45
N GLY A 111 5.35 -31.21 -16.85
CA GLY A 111 6.62 -31.35 -17.58
C GLY A 111 6.46 -31.40 -19.10
N GLN A 112 5.23 -31.36 -19.63
CA GLN A 112 4.98 -31.29 -21.07
C GLN A 112 5.03 -29.85 -21.60
N GLY A 113 4.75 -28.87 -20.77
CA GLY A 113 4.83 -27.46 -21.13
C GLY A 113 6.26 -26.93 -21.05
N GLN A 114 6.64 -26.16 -22.06
CA GLN A 114 7.96 -25.55 -22.20
C GLN A 114 7.86 -24.02 -22.35
N GLU A 115 6.63 -23.49 -22.34
CA GLU A 115 6.34 -22.11 -22.67
C GLU A 115 6.24 -21.23 -21.42
N TYR A 116 6.81 -20.03 -21.48
CA TYR A 116 6.72 -19.03 -20.41
C TYR A 116 6.86 -17.62 -21.00
N MET A 117 6.44 -16.61 -20.24
CA MET A 117 6.57 -15.21 -20.61
C MET A 117 7.87 -14.65 -20.01
N ASP A 118 8.88 -14.38 -20.83
CA ASP A 118 10.20 -13.92 -20.39
C ASP A 118 10.27 -12.40 -20.18
N LYS A 119 9.47 -11.64 -20.94
CA LYS A 119 9.28 -10.20 -20.77
C LYS A 119 7.83 -9.81 -21.03
N TYR A 120 7.40 -8.73 -20.40
CA TYR A 120 6.07 -8.20 -20.60
C TYR A 120 5.99 -6.71 -20.29
N LEU A 121 4.94 -6.10 -20.80
CA LEU A 121 4.56 -4.73 -20.52
C LEU A 121 3.23 -4.75 -19.75
N LEU A 122 2.98 -3.74 -18.92
CA LEU A 122 1.69 -3.55 -18.29
C LEU A 122 0.96 -2.36 -18.95
N GLU A 123 -0.32 -2.56 -19.21
CA GLU A 123 -1.28 -1.49 -19.50
C GLU A 123 -2.37 -1.53 -18.45
N TYR A 124 -2.88 -0.39 -18.04
CA TYR A 124 -3.95 -0.31 -17.05
C TYR A 124 -4.98 0.72 -17.47
N LYS A 125 -6.18 0.58 -16.90
CA LYS A 125 -7.30 1.45 -17.17
C LYS A 125 -8.06 1.67 -15.86
N ARG A 126 -8.10 2.93 -15.45
CA ARG A 126 -8.69 3.38 -14.18
C ARG A 126 -10.21 3.39 -14.26
N GLU A 127 -10.75 4.16 -15.19
CA GLU A 127 -12.19 4.33 -15.41
C GLU A 127 -12.70 3.35 -16.48
N GLU A 128 -13.97 2.93 -16.41
CA GLU A 128 -14.58 1.98 -17.36
C GLU A 128 -14.50 2.46 -18.82
N ASP A 129 -14.60 3.78 -19.05
CA ASP A 129 -14.56 4.41 -20.37
C ASP A 129 -13.24 5.17 -20.63
N GLY A 130 -12.29 5.11 -19.70
CA GLY A 130 -10.99 5.76 -19.84
C GLY A 130 -10.10 5.17 -20.95
N PRO A 131 -9.02 5.87 -21.34
CA PRO A 131 -8.00 5.28 -22.20
C PRO A 131 -7.24 4.17 -21.48
N TRP A 132 -6.58 3.30 -22.25
CA TRP A 132 -5.54 2.43 -21.71
C TRP A 132 -4.23 3.21 -21.58
N THR A 133 -3.62 3.12 -20.41
CA THR A 133 -2.36 3.80 -20.10
C THR A 133 -1.25 2.76 -19.99
N ARG A 134 -0.17 2.95 -20.77
CA ARG A 134 1.05 2.13 -20.66
C ARG A 134 1.79 2.49 -19.37
N TYR A 135 2.12 1.47 -18.59
CA TYR A 135 2.90 1.63 -17.37
C TYR A 135 4.30 2.20 -17.63
N ARG A 136 4.73 3.12 -16.77
CA ARG A 136 6.03 3.78 -16.80
C ARG A 136 6.59 3.86 -15.39
N ASP A 137 7.88 3.62 -15.22
CA ASP A 137 8.60 3.86 -13.96
C ASP A 137 9.37 5.20 -14.02
N GLU A 138 10.24 5.43 -13.05
CA GLU A 138 11.12 6.61 -12.98
C GLU A 138 11.99 6.79 -14.25
N ASN A 139 12.32 5.70 -14.94
CA ASN A 139 13.18 5.67 -16.12
C ASN A 139 12.39 5.77 -17.44
N GLY A 140 11.05 5.76 -17.38
CA GLY A 140 10.16 5.88 -18.53
C GLY A 140 9.39 4.58 -18.81
N PRO A 141 9.12 4.24 -20.09
CA PRO A 141 8.43 3.00 -20.44
C PRO A 141 9.14 1.77 -19.84
N LYS A 142 8.43 0.99 -19.03
CA LYS A 142 8.99 -0.14 -18.29
C LYS A 142 8.62 -1.47 -18.96
N ILE A 143 9.65 -2.22 -19.35
CA ILE A 143 9.54 -3.64 -19.71
C ILE A 143 9.87 -4.45 -18.46
N PHE A 144 8.92 -5.23 -17.97
CA PHE A 144 9.13 -6.15 -16.85
C PHE A 144 9.81 -7.42 -17.35
N ARG A 145 10.73 -7.94 -16.53
CA ARG A 145 11.28 -9.28 -16.70
C ARG A 145 10.28 -10.27 -16.10
N GLY A 146 9.80 -11.21 -16.91
CA GLY A 146 9.01 -12.35 -16.48
C GLY A 146 9.89 -13.54 -16.11
N ASN A 147 9.44 -14.74 -16.45
CA ASN A 147 10.00 -16.01 -15.99
C ASN A 147 11.25 -16.44 -16.77
N THR A 148 12.10 -17.25 -16.14
CA THR A 148 13.18 -17.99 -16.84
C THR A 148 12.92 -19.50 -16.98
N ASN A 149 11.78 -19.99 -16.49
CA ASN A 149 11.36 -21.38 -16.59
C ASN A 149 9.82 -21.49 -16.48
N THR A 150 9.31 -22.72 -16.57
CA THR A 150 7.88 -22.99 -16.63
C THR A 150 7.16 -23.13 -15.30
N TYR A 151 7.89 -23.26 -14.17
CA TYR A 151 7.32 -23.70 -12.89
C TYR A 151 7.58 -22.77 -11.70
N LEU A 152 8.65 -21.98 -11.69
CA LEU A 152 8.88 -20.97 -10.66
C LEU A 152 8.05 -19.73 -10.95
N ALA A 153 7.27 -19.31 -9.95
CA ALA A 153 6.58 -18.04 -10.00
C ALA A 153 7.58 -16.91 -9.70
N GLU A 154 7.50 -15.82 -10.47
CA GLU A 154 8.38 -14.65 -10.34
C GLU A 154 7.54 -13.41 -10.08
N GLN A 155 7.67 -12.85 -8.88
CA GLN A 155 7.01 -11.62 -8.48
C GLN A 155 7.87 -10.40 -8.83
N ARG A 156 7.22 -9.36 -9.35
CA ARG A 156 7.82 -8.07 -9.69
C ARG A 156 7.03 -6.94 -9.05
N GLU A 157 7.72 -6.08 -8.32
CA GLU A 157 7.15 -4.86 -7.76
C GLU A 157 6.78 -3.87 -8.87
N VAL A 158 5.65 -3.19 -8.66
CA VAL A 158 5.12 -2.15 -9.53
C VAL A 158 5.30 -0.84 -8.77
N ASP A 159 6.39 -0.12 -9.06
CA ASP A 159 6.69 1.19 -8.50
C ASP A 159 6.87 2.26 -9.60
N PRO A 160 6.00 3.28 -9.67
CA PRO A 160 4.87 3.56 -8.76
C PRO A 160 3.71 2.55 -8.85
N PRO A 161 2.95 2.31 -7.77
CA PRO A 161 1.81 1.41 -7.78
C PRO A 161 0.75 1.90 -8.76
N ILE A 162 0.04 0.95 -9.36
CA ILE A 162 -1.05 1.25 -10.30
C ILE A 162 -2.35 1.36 -9.51
N ILE A 163 -3.15 2.40 -9.76
CA ILE A 163 -4.53 2.46 -9.28
C ILE A 163 -5.46 2.27 -10.46
N ALA A 164 -6.05 1.09 -10.57
CA ALA A 164 -6.83 0.73 -11.74
C ALA A 164 -7.95 -0.25 -11.41
N ARG A 165 -8.97 -0.25 -12.27
CA ARG A 165 -9.98 -1.30 -12.31
C ARG A 165 -9.56 -2.43 -13.24
N LYS A 166 -8.98 -2.10 -14.39
CA LYS A 166 -8.55 -3.08 -15.37
C LYS A 166 -7.04 -3.03 -15.57
N ILE A 167 -6.43 -4.20 -15.74
CA ILE A 167 -5.01 -4.34 -16.02
C ILE A 167 -4.80 -5.37 -17.14
N ARG A 168 -3.80 -5.13 -17.97
CA ARG A 168 -3.36 -5.98 -19.08
C ARG A 168 -1.90 -6.36 -18.92
N PHE A 169 -1.62 -7.65 -19.04
CA PHE A 169 -0.28 -8.17 -19.33
C PHE A 169 -0.13 -8.29 -20.82
N ILE A 170 0.89 -7.64 -21.37
CA ILE A 170 1.20 -7.66 -22.80
C ILE A 170 2.53 -8.38 -22.97
N PRO A 171 2.53 -9.65 -23.41
CA PRO A 171 3.74 -10.39 -23.67
C PRO A 171 4.65 -9.62 -24.64
N TYR A 172 5.94 -9.61 -24.36
CA TYR A 172 6.94 -8.96 -25.20
C TYR A 172 8.10 -9.92 -25.44
N SER A 173 8.60 -9.98 -26.67
CA SER A 173 9.79 -10.76 -26.99
C SER A 173 10.57 -10.10 -28.13
N ASP A 174 11.90 -10.12 -28.04
CA ASP A 174 12.81 -9.60 -29.06
C ASP A 174 12.88 -10.54 -30.28
N LYS A 175 12.51 -11.80 -30.11
CA LYS A 175 12.49 -12.85 -31.15
C LYS A 175 11.16 -13.59 -31.14
N PRO A 176 10.70 -14.16 -32.26
CA PRO A 176 9.51 -15.00 -32.26
C PRO A 176 9.58 -16.09 -31.18
N SER A 177 8.61 -16.07 -30.26
CA SER A 177 8.52 -16.99 -29.14
C SER A 177 7.08 -17.42 -28.90
N THR A 178 6.89 -18.68 -28.53
CA THR A 178 5.60 -19.18 -28.05
C THR A 178 5.52 -18.93 -26.56
N VAL A 179 4.56 -18.11 -26.15
CA VAL A 179 4.37 -17.71 -24.76
C VAL A 179 3.13 -18.40 -24.21
N CYS A 180 3.22 -18.88 -22.97
CA CYS A 180 2.05 -19.18 -22.16
C CYS A 180 2.31 -18.65 -20.76
N THR A 181 1.29 -18.14 -20.09
CA THR A 181 1.49 -17.57 -18.76
C THR A 181 0.30 -17.78 -17.84
N ARG A 182 0.63 -17.85 -16.56
CA ARG A 182 -0.27 -17.69 -15.43
C ARG A 182 0.18 -16.48 -14.62
N VAL A 183 -0.76 -15.78 -14.00
CA VAL A 183 -0.50 -14.53 -13.30
C VAL A 183 -1.25 -14.44 -11.97
N GLU A 184 -0.72 -13.62 -11.07
CA GLU A 184 -1.39 -13.12 -9.87
C GLU A 184 -1.15 -11.62 -9.74
N LEU A 185 -2.12 -10.92 -9.15
CA LEU A 185 -2.03 -9.50 -8.86
C LEU A 185 -1.97 -9.35 -7.34
N TYR A 186 -1.17 -8.40 -6.85
CA TYR A 186 -1.07 -8.12 -5.44
C TYR A 186 -1.35 -6.65 -5.15
N GLY A 187 -2.06 -6.39 -4.07
CA GLY A 187 -2.44 -5.05 -3.66
C GLY A 187 -3.63 -5.06 -2.70
N CYS A 188 -4.52 -4.09 -2.85
CA CYS A 188 -5.70 -3.92 -2.01
C CYS A 188 -6.79 -3.11 -2.74
N PRO A 189 -8.07 -3.21 -2.33
CA PRO A 189 -9.13 -2.32 -2.81
C PRO A 189 -8.81 -0.83 -2.60
N TRP A 190 -9.18 0.01 -3.58
CA TRP A 190 -9.02 1.46 -3.49
C TRP A 190 -10.19 2.09 -2.73
N GLU A 191 -9.91 2.66 -1.55
CA GLU A 191 -10.92 3.37 -0.78
C GLU A 191 -11.16 4.80 -1.30
N ALA A 192 -12.33 5.05 -1.91
CA ALA A 192 -12.72 6.39 -2.35
C ALA A 192 -12.80 7.44 -1.20
N ASN A 193 -12.86 6.97 0.06
CA ASN A 193 -12.86 7.79 1.26
C ASN A 193 -11.45 8.21 1.74
N CYS A 194 -10.41 7.85 0.99
CA CYS A 194 -9.02 8.23 1.26
C CYS A 194 -8.75 9.71 0.90
N ARG A 195 -9.54 10.63 1.43
CA ARG A 195 -9.47 12.09 1.13
C ARG A 195 -9.53 12.92 2.41
N SER A 196 -9.16 12.35 3.54
CA SER A 196 -9.16 13.04 4.83
C SER A 196 -7.88 13.85 5.00
N PRO A 197 -7.91 15.02 5.67
CA PRO A 197 -6.69 15.75 5.97
C PRO A 197 -5.77 14.91 6.86
N LEU A 198 -4.48 14.86 6.51
CA LEU A 198 -3.48 14.05 7.22
C LEU A 198 -2.92 14.75 8.46
N GLY A 199 -3.18 16.04 8.61
CA GLY A 199 -3.07 16.72 9.90
C GLY A 199 -2.03 17.82 9.96
N MET A 200 -1.77 18.50 8.84
CA MET A 200 -1.02 19.76 8.87
C MET A 200 -1.80 20.81 9.65
N GLN A 201 -3.09 21.03 9.36
CA GLN A 201 -3.91 22.01 10.06
C GLN A 201 -4.22 21.60 11.50
N SER A 202 -4.52 20.31 11.74
CA SER A 202 -4.96 19.82 13.05
C SER A 202 -3.83 19.67 14.06
N GLY A 203 -2.57 19.67 13.61
CA GLY A 203 -1.41 19.40 14.47
C GLY A 203 -1.11 17.90 14.67
N ALA A 204 -1.87 16.99 14.05
CA ALA A 204 -1.60 15.55 14.15
C ALA A 204 -0.24 15.17 13.53
N ILE A 205 0.19 15.87 12.48
CA ILE A 205 1.58 15.87 12.03
C ILE A 205 2.37 16.80 12.97
N PRO A 206 3.34 16.31 13.77
CA PRO A 206 4.07 17.14 14.71
C PRO A 206 5.08 18.07 14.02
N ASP A 207 5.45 19.18 14.67
CA ASP A 207 6.43 20.14 14.11
C ASP A 207 7.77 19.49 13.75
N SER A 208 8.21 18.49 14.51
CA SER A 208 9.44 17.74 14.24
C SER A 208 9.42 16.97 12.92
N ALA A 209 8.24 16.72 12.36
CA ALA A 209 8.05 16.06 11.08
C ALA A 209 8.05 17.04 9.89
N ILE A 210 8.12 18.35 10.14
CA ILE A 210 8.05 19.39 9.10
C ILE A 210 9.41 20.10 9.01
N THR A 211 10.13 19.88 7.92
CA THR A 211 11.46 20.46 7.67
C THR A 211 11.51 21.17 6.33
N ALA A 212 12.57 21.91 6.05
CA ALA A 212 12.76 22.58 4.76
C ALA A 212 14.24 22.65 4.40
N SER A 213 14.54 22.88 3.12
CA SER A 213 15.90 23.17 2.64
C SER A 213 16.51 24.41 3.30
N SER A 214 15.70 25.45 3.44
CA SER A 214 16.08 26.71 4.06
C SER A 214 14.84 27.45 4.58
N SER A 215 15.06 28.54 5.30
CA SER A 215 14.01 29.52 5.61
C SER A 215 14.64 30.90 5.65
N PHE A 216 13.90 31.92 5.20
CA PHE A 216 14.37 33.30 5.25
C PHE A 216 14.72 33.73 6.67
N GLU A 217 13.83 33.41 7.62
CA GLU A 217 14.03 33.57 9.05
C GLU A 217 13.36 32.39 9.79
N MET A 218 14.16 31.61 10.53
CA MET A 218 13.73 30.34 11.12
C MET A 218 12.62 30.54 12.16
N GLU A 219 12.69 31.62 12.93
CA GLU A 219 11.77 31.85 14.04
C GLU A 219 10.42 32.39 13.61
N THR A 220 10.28 32.93 12.41
CA THR A 220 9.04 33.59 11.95
C THR A 220 8.41 32.90 10.74
N VAL A 221 9.23 32.44 9.79
CA VAL A 221 8.80 31.84 8.52
C VAL A 221 9.50 30.50 8.23
N GLY A 222 9.86 29.80 9.31
CA GLY A 222 10.36 28.43 9.28
C GLY A 222 9.33 27.39 8.83
N ALA A 223 9.81 26.18 8.52
CA ALA A 223 9.02 25.07 7.96
C ALA A 223 7.73 24.76 8.75
N LYS A 224 7.80 24.74 10.09
CA LYS A 224 6.64 24.43 10.96
C LYS A 224 5.46 25.39 10.83
N PHE A 225 5.68 26.60 10.34
CA PHE A 225 4.62 27.59 10.12
C PHE A 225 3.90 27.41 8.77
N ALA A 226 4.23 26.37 8.01
CA ALA A 226 3.58 26.02 6.75
C ALA A 226 2.23 25.30 6.92
N ARG A 227 1.57 25.38 8.07
CA ARG A 227 0.27 24.70 8.29
C ARG A 227 -0.86 25.51 7.66
N ILE A 228 -1.70 24.87 6.84
CA ILE A 228 -2.80 25.57 6.16
C ILE A 228 -3.77 26.25 7.14
N ARG A 229 -4.33 27.38 6.73
CA ARG A 229 -5.32 28.17 7.50
C ARG A 229 -4.85 28.58 8.90
N THR A 230 -3.54 28.56 9.17
CA THR A 230 -2.93 29.09 10.39
C THR A 230 -2.17 30.38 10.08
N GLU A 231 -2.09 31.30 11.05
CA GLU A 231 -1.31 32.55 10.93
C GLU A 231 -0.34 32.73 12.11
N GLU A 232 0.23 31.62 12.58
CA GLU A 232 1.20 31.68 13.67
C GLU A 232 2.48 32.42 13.24
N LYS A 233 2.87 33.43 14.03
CA LYS A 233 4.03 34.29 13.77
C LYS A 233 4.03 34.89 12.34
N GLY A 234 4.97 34.48 11.49
CA GLY A 234 5.06 34.96 10.10
C GLY A 234 4.03 34.33 9.16
N GLY A 235 3.32 33.28 9.61
CA GLY A 235 2.10 32.75 8.99
C GLY A 235 2.28 31.92 7.73
N ALA A 236 3.51 31.49 7.42
CA ALA A 236 3.83 30.57 6.32
C ALA A 236 5.30 30.11 6.42
N TRP A 237 5.68 29.08 5.66
CA TRP A 237 7.10 28.87 5.34
C TRP A 237 7.51 29.74 4.15
N CYS A 238 8.66 30.41 4.26
CA CYS A 238 9.27 31.17 3.17
C CYS A 238 10.75 30.74 3.02
N PRO A 239 11.18 30.21 1.87
CA PRO A 239 12.58 29.86 1.62
C PRO A 239 13.49 31.10 1.65
N ARG A 240 14.77 30.88 1.92
CA ARG A 240 15.77 31.97 1.99
C ARG A 240 16.02 32.60 0.63
N HIS A 241 16.07 31.79 -0.42
CA HIS A 241 16.35 32.25 -1.77
C HIS A 241 15.05 32.50 -2.55
N GLN A 242 15.05 33.55 -3.38
CA GLN A 242 13.96 33.77 -4.32
C GLN A 242 13.90 32.62 -5.32
N ILE A 243 12.68 32.14 -5.60
CA ILE A 243 12.45 31.02 -6.49
C ILE A 243 12.58 31.49 -7.94
N ALA A 244 13.37 30.74 -8.71
CA ALA A 244 13.62 30.93 -10.13
C ALA A 244 13.89 29.56 -10.76
N PRO A 245 13.95 29.40 -12.10
CA PRO A 245 14.01 28.09 -12.75
C PRO A 245 15.15 27.15 -12.29
N ASN A 246 16.25 27.70 -11.79
CA ASN A 246 17.42 26.95 -11.34
C ASN A 246 17.64 26.97 -9.81
N VAL A 247 16.65 27.42 -9.04
CA VAL A 247 16.71 27.47 -7.58
C VAL A 247 15.92 26.30 -7.01
N TYR A 248 16.61 25.40 -6.32
CA TYR A 248 15.99 24.25 -5.65
C TYR A 248 15.82 24.55 -4.15
N GLU A 249 14.58 24.74 -3.76
CA GLU A 249 14.14 24.84 -2.36
C GLU A 249 13.00 23.84 -2.17
N TYR A 250 12.79 23.37 -0.94
CA TYR A 250 11.69 22.46 -0.64
C TYR A 250 11.19 22.64 0.79
N LEU A 251 9.89 22.41 0.95
CA LEU A 251 9.25 22.07 2.22
C LEU A 251 9.04 20.56 2.25
N GLN A 252 9.49 19.90 3.31
CA GLN A 252 9.43 18.46 3.49
C GLN A 252 8.54 18.09 4.67
N ILE A 253 7.72 17.06 4.48
CA ILE A 253 6.83 16.51 5.50
C ILE A 253 7.11 15.00 5.62
N ASP A 254 7.37 14.52 6.84
CA ASP A 254 7.49 13.10 7.18
C ASP A 254 6.20 12.59 7.85
N LEU A 255 5.43 11.76 7.16
CA LEU A 255 4.20 11.17 7.67
C LEU A 255 4.43 10.01 8.65
N GLN A 256 5.70 9.68 8.95
CA GLN A 256 6.18 8.64 9.87
C GLN A 256 5.88 7.19 9.45
N SER A 257 4.82 6.98 8.66
CA SER A 257 4.47 5.71 8.03
C SER A 257 4.01 5.94 6.58
N LEU A 258 3.91 4.86 5.82
CA LEU A 258 3.36 4.93 4.46
C LEU A 258 1.91 5.41 4.48
N HIS A 259 1.64 6.43 3.70
CA HIS A 259 0.31 6.97 3.44
C HIS A 259 0.04 6.99 1.95
N VAL A 260 -1.22 6.85 1.61
CA VAL A 260 -1.76 7.18 0.29
C VAL A 260 -2.13 8.67 0.32
N ILE A 261 -1.53 9.47 -0.55
CA ILE A 261 -1.75 10.90 -0.70
C ILE A 261 -2.51 11.11 -2.02
N THR A 262 -3.77 11.52 -1.92
CA THR A 262 -4.69 11.70 -3.05
C THR A 262 -4.80 13.12 -3.52
N SER A 263 -4.50 14.08 -2.66
CA SER A 263 -4.49 15.49 -3.03
C SER A 263 -3.64 16.29 -2.07
N VAL A 264 -3.16 17.43 -2.57
CA VAL A 264 -2.44 18.42 -1.78
C VAL A 264 -3.21 19.73 -1.86
N GLU A 265 -3.14 20.53 -0.81
CA GLU A 265 -3.74 21.86 -0.80
C GLU A 265 -2.68 22.87 -0.40
N THR A 266 -2.64 23.99 -1.12
CA THR A 266 -1.67 25.06 -0.88
C THR A 266 -2.40 26.37 -0.61
N GLN A 267 -1.79 27.24 0.19
CA GLN A 267 -2.32 28.57 0.52
C GLN A 267 -1.16 29.53 0.68
N GLY A 268 -1.27 30.74 0.14
CA GLY A 268 -0.24 31.76 0.31
C GLY A 268 -0.15 32.32 1.73
N ARG A 269 0.71 33.33 1.92
CA ARG A 269 0.87 34.06 3.17
C ARG A 269 0.00 35.31 3.17
N PHE A 270 -1.10 35.30 3.93
CA PHE A 270 -1.98 36.47 4.03
C PHE A 270 -1.47 37.50 5.06
N GLY A 271 -1.10 37.04 6.26
CA GLY A 271 -0.49 37.87 7.31
C GLY A 271 -1.32 39.13 7.62
N ASN A 272 -2.61 38.97 7.95
CA ASN A 272 -3.56 40.07 8.15
C ASN A 272 -3.60 41.11 7.00
N GLY A 273 -3.41 40.68 5.76
CA GLY A 273 -3.44 41.52 4.56
C GLY A 273 -2.12 42.21 4.20
N GLN A 274 -1.06 41.99 4.99
CA GLN A 274 0.28 42.51 4.69
C GLN A 274 1.10 41.56 3.82
N GLY A 275 0.83 40.26 3.89
CA GLY A 275 1.49 39.25 3.06
C GLY A 275 0.99 39.32 1.61
N GLN A 276 1.95 39.29 0.69
CA GLN A 276 1.71 39.34 -0.77
C GLN A 276 2.26 38.09 -1.47
N GLU A 277 2.88 37.19 -0.71
CA GLU A 277 3.64 36.06 -1.23
C GLU A 277 2.80 34.77 -1.26
N TYR A 278 2.88 34.03 -2.37
CA TYR A 278 2.24 32.73 -2.54
C TYR A 278 3.05 31.86 -3.50
N MET A 279 2.79 30.56 -3.50
CA MET A 279 3.40 29.59 -4.41
C MET A 279 2.51 29.42 -5.64
N ASP A 280 2.90 29.96 -6.79
CA ASP A 280 2.11 29.95 -8.03
C ASP A 280 2.26 28.62 -8.80
N LYS A 281 3.43 27.98 -8.73
CA LYS A 281 3.68 26.63 -9.27
C LYS A 281 4.58 25.83 -8.36
N TYR A 282 4.45 24.52 -8.43
CA TYR A 282 5.32 23.60 -7.68
C TYR A 282 5.40 22.22 -8.32
N LEU A 283 6.44 21.50 -7.94
CA LEU A 283 6.57 20.06 -8.17
C LEU A 283 6.40 19.33 -6.84
N LEU A 284 6.05 18.05 -6.92
CA LEU A 284 6.05 17.15 -5.77
C LEU A 284 7.20 16.14 -5.95
N GLU A 285 7.95 15.92 -4.88
CA GLU A 285 8.88 14.79 -4.78
C GLU A 285 8.48 13.93 -3.58
N TYR A 286 8.71 12.63 -3.64
CA TYR A 286 8.31 11.72 -2.57
C TYR A 286 9.35 10.61 -2.34
N LYS A 287 9.27 9.98 -1.18
CA LYS A 287 10.04 8.79 -0.77
C LYS A 287 9.17 7.82 0.00
N ARG A 288 9.31 6.53 -0.27
CA ARG A 288 8.62 5.46 0.47
C ARG A 288 9.44 5.07 1.69
N GLU A 289 10.72 4.81 1.47
CA GLU A 289 11.67 4.41 2.51
C GLU A 289 12.74 5.49 2.75
N GLU A 290 13.46 5.39 3.87
CA GLU A 290 14.47 6.39 4.26
C GLU A 290 15.65 6.43 3.27
N ASP A 291 16.13 5.25 2.89
CA ASP A 291 17.37 5.05 2.13
C ASP A 291 17.18 5.16 0.60
N GLU A 292 15.95 5.33 0.13
CA GLU A 292 15.65 5.51 -1.30
C GLU A 292 16.03 6.90 -1.80
N PRO A 293 16.31 7.10 -3.09
CA PRO A 293 16.40 8.44 -3.69
C PRO A 293 15.03 9.14 -3.70
N TRP A 294 15.02 10.47 -3.83
CA TRP A 294 13.77 11.22 -4.02
C TRP A 294 13.22 10.99 -5.43
N THR A 295 11.94 10.64 -5.51
CA THR A 295 11.24 10.42 -6.78
C THR A 295 10.39 11.62 -7.13
N LYS A 296 10.59 12.18 -8.33
CA LYS A 296 9.74 13.26 -8.86
C LYS A 296 8.39 12.72 -9.27
N TYR A 297 7.33 13.38 -8.84
CA TYR A 297 5.97 13.03 -9.23
C TYR A 297 5.73 13.20 -10.74
N ARG A 298 5.03 12.24 -11.31
CA ARG A 298 4.66 12.18 -12.73
C ARG A 298 3.21 11.73 -12.85
N ASP A 299 2.48 12.35 -13.78
CA ASP A 299 1.16 11.87 -14.19
C ASP A 299 1.30 11.02 -15.47
N GLU A 300 0.16 10.61 -16.05
CA GLU A 300 0.12 9.84 -17.29
C GLU A 300 0.85 10.53 -18.48
N LYS A 301 1.01 11.86 -18.43
CA LYS A 301 1.67 12.67 -19.47
C LYS A 301 3.17 12.85 -19.20
N GLY A 302 3.65 12.48 -18.01
CA GLY A 302 5.06 12.56 -17.63
C GLY A 302 5.29 13.51 -16.44
N PRO A 303 6.44 14.22 -16.37
CA PRO A 303 6.74 15.15 -15.30
C PRO A 303 5.62 16.18 -15.10
N LYS A 304 5.12 16.30 -13.87
CA LYS A 304 3.99 17.15 -13.52
C LYS A 304 4.44 18.40 -12.79
N ILE A 305 4.05 19.57 -13.32
CA ILE A 305 4.08 20.85 -12.62
C ILE A 305 2.63 21.15 -12.20
N PHE A 306 2.41 21.33 -10.91
CA PHE A 306 1.12 21.72 -10.36
C PHE A 306 0.97 23.24 -10.41
N GLN A 307 -0.24 23.68 -10.74
CA GLN A 307 -0.63 25.07 -10.53
C GLN A 307 -0.98 25.23 -9.05
N GLY A 308 -0.30 26.15 -8.37
CA GLY A 308 -0.56 26.54 -7.00
C GLY A 308 -1.60 27.65 -6.92
N ASN A 309 -1.32 28.65 -6.10
CA ASN A 309 -2.24 29.70 -5.74
C ASN A 309 -2.19 30.89 -6.71
N THR A 310 -3.30 31.60 -6.80
CA THR A 310 -3.42 32.88 -7.52
C THR A 310 -3.48 34.10 -6.60
N ASN A 311 -3.55 33.88 -5.28
CA ASN A 311 -3.64 34.90 -4.24
C ASN A 311 -3.15 34.34 -2.90
N THR A 312 -3.14 35.20 -1.86
CA THR A 312 -2.53 34.87 -0.57
C THR A 312 -3.46 34.21 0.45
N TYR A 313 -4.77 34.17 0.21
CA TYR A 313 -5.75 33.78 1.24
C TYR A 313 -6.64 32.59 0.86
N LEU A 314 -6.92 32.35 -0.42
CA LEU A 314 -7.67 31.18 -0.86
C LEU A 314 -6.77 29.95 -0.86
N ALA A 315 -7.21 28.92 -0.16
CA ALA A 315 -6.60 27.61 -0.24
C ALA A 315 -7.03 26.93 -1.55
N GLU A 316 -6.08 26.37 -2.29
CA GLU A 316 -6.29 25.71 -3.57
C GLU A 316 -5.88 24.25 -3.47
N GLN A 317 -6.86 23.35 -3.55
CA GLN A 317 -6.64 21.90 -3.54
C GLN A 317 -6.41 21.38 -4.96
N ARG A 318 -5.40 20.52 -5.12
CA ARG A 318 -5.06 19.85 -6.38
C ARG A 318 -5.06 18.34 -6.15
N GLU A 319 -5.78 17.63 -7.00
CA GLU A 319 -5.77 16.17 -7.03
C GLU A 319 -4.42 15.65 -7.54
N VAL A 320 -3.94 14.60 -6.90
CA VAL A 320 -2.72 13.87 -7.25
C VAL A 320 -3.18 12.56 -7.87
N ASP A 321 -3.18 12.51 -9.20
CA ASP A 321 -3.57 11.33 -9.98
C ASP A 321 -2.45 10.94 -10.98
N PRO A 322 -1.81 9.76 -10.82
CA PRO A 322 -2.10 8.74 -9.81
C PRO A 322 -1.72 9.16 -8.37
N PRO A 323 -2.46 8.73 -7.33
CA PRO A 323 -2.10 8.97 -5.93
C PRO A 323 -0.67 8.56 -5.58
N ILE A 324 -0.02 9.36 -4.74
CA ILE A 324 1.33 9.06 -4.23
C ILE A 324 1.19 8.12 -3.04
N ILE A 325 1.92 7.01 -3.03
CA ILE A 325 2.10 6.22 -1.81
C ILE A 325 3.50 6.50 -1.28
N ALA A 326 3.61 7.15 -0.13
CA ALA A 326 4.89 7.61 0.40
C ALA A 326 4.84 7.81 1.92
N ARG A 327 6.02 7.78 2.53
CA ARG A 327 6.22 8.23 3.91
C ARG A 327 6.59 9.70 3.94
N LYS A 328 7.46 10.15 3.03
CA LYS A 328 7.90 11.55 2.96
C LYS A 328 7.49 12.19 1.65
N ILE A 329 7.10 13.45 1.72
CA ILE A 329 6.76 14.27 0.56
C ILE A 329 7.43 15.64 0.66
N ARG A 330 7.83 16.18 -0.50
CA ARG A 330 8.39 17.51 -0.67
C ARG A 330 7.51 18.33 -1.61
N PHE A 331 7.20 19.54 -1.19
CA PHE A 331 6.75 20.60 -2.08
C PHE A 331 7.99 21.36 -2.55
N VAL A 332 8.23 21.36 -3.85
CA VAL A 332 9.35 22.05 -4.49
C VAL A 332 8.79 23.25 -5.26
N PRO A 333 8.86 24.48 -4.72
CA PRO A 333 8.39 25.66 -5.41
C PRO A 333 9.07 25.83 -6.78
N TYR A 334 8.32 26.26 -7.79
CA TYR A 334 8.84 26.52 -9.12
C TYR A 334 8.29 27.86 -9.62
N SER A 335 9.11 28.63 -10.31
CA SER A 335 8.67 29.87 -10.96
C SER A 335 9.50 30.13 -12.21
N ASP A 336 8.86 30.60 -13.28
CA ASP A 336 9.52 30.95 -14.54
C ASP A 336 10.33 32.27 -14.43
N LYS A 337 10.06 33.08 -13.40
CA LYS A 337 10.73 34.36 -13.11
C LYS A 337 11.08 34.43 -11.62
N PRO A 338 12.11 35.19 -11.22
CA PRO A 338 12.41 35.41 -9.81
C PRO A 338 11.16 35.86 -9.03
N SER A 339 10.77 35.09 -8.03
CA SER A 339 9.59 35.32 -7.21
C SER A 339 9.87 35.03 -5.74
N THR A 340 9.35 35.87 -4.85
CA THR A 340 9.33 35.58 -3.41
C THR A 340 8.12 34.69 -3.13
N VAL A 341 8.39 33.47 -2.68
CA VAL A 341 7.36 32.48 -2.38
C VAL A 341 7.21 32.36 -0.86
N CYS A 342 5.97 32.27 -0.40
CA CYS A 342 5.65 31.75 0.93
C CYS A 342 4.45 30.82 0.79
N THR A 343 4.42 29.72 1.54
CA THR A 343 3.32 28.76 1.41
C THR A 343 2.96 28.11 2.74
N ARG A 344 1.68 27.78 2.83
CA ARG A 344 1.09 26.86 3.79
C ARG A 344 0.46 25.70 3.01
N VAL A 345 0.48 24.52 3.59
CA VAL A 345 0.06 23.30 2.92
C VAL A 345 -0.77 22.39 3.83
N GLU A 346 -1.60 21.56 3.20
CA GLU A 346 -2.25 20.38 3.78
C GLU A 346 -2.12 19.20 2.81
N LEU A 347 -2.08 18.01 3.38
CA LEU A 347 -2.08 16.76 2.65
C LEU A 347 -3.41 16.05 2.91
N TYR A 348 -3.98 15.45 1.87
CA TYR A 348 -5.21 14.69 1.98
C TYR A 348 -4.97 13.27 1.49
N GLY A 349 -5.54 12.31 2.22
CA GLY A 349 -5.28 10.92 1.97
C GLY A 349 -5.78 10.03 3.10
N CYS A 350 -5.06 8.93 3.30
CA CYS A 350 -5.25 7.98 4.37
C CYS A 350 -3.95 7.19 4.60
N PRO A 351 -3.77 6.55 5.77
CA PRO A 351 -2.72 5.56 5.96
C PRO A 351 -2.80 4.47 4.88
N SER A 352 -1.65 4.06 4.31
CA SER A 352 -1.61 3.06 3.24
C SER A 352 -2.00 1.67 3.72
N GLU A 353 -2.00 1.44 5.04
CA GLU A 353 -2.83 0.51 5.80
C GLU A 353 -2.46 0.62 7.29
N ALA A 354 -3.42 0.32 8.16
CA ALA A 354 -3.24 0.32 9.61
C ALA A 354 -2.26 -0.78 10.04
N ASN A 355 -1.43 -0.48 11.03
CA ASN A 355 -0.47 -1.38 11.66
C ASN A 355 -1.02 -2.81 11.93
N CYS A 356 -0.81 -3.75 11.00
CA CYS A 356 -0.93 -5.20 11.28
C CYS A 356 0.27 -5.76 12.06
N ARG A 357 0.94 -4.92 12.87
CA ARG A 357 1.89 -5.34 13.90
C ARG A 357 1.23 -5.34 15.28
N SER A 358 0.02 -5.91 15.35
CA SER A 358 -0.62 -6.17 16.65
C SER A 358 -0.11 -7.51 17.18
N PRO A 359 0.51 -7.58 18.37
CA PRO A 359 0.93 -8.85 18.95
C PRO A 359 -0.26 -9.80 19.08
N LEU A 360 -0.13 -11.03 18.57
CA LEU A 360 -1.23 -12.01 18.59
C LEU A 360 -1.58 -12.51 19.98
N GLY A 361 -0.73 -12.24 20.98
CA GLY A 361 -1.08 -12.45 22.38
C GLY A 361 -0.17 -13.36 23.18
N MET A 362 1.00 -13.74 22.66
CA MET A 362 1.99 -14.52 23.42
C MET A 362 2.44 -13.80 24.69
N GLN A 363 2.68 -12.49 24.65
CA GLN A 363 3.04 -11.71 25.84
C GLN A 363 1.83 -11.36 26.71
N SER A 364 0.71 -10.97 26.10
CA SER A 364 -0.46 -10.45 26.82
C SER A 364 -1.35 -11.53 27.43
N GLY A 365 -1.12 -12.80 27.09
CA GLY A 365 -1.98 -13.92 27.51
C GLY A 365 -3.24 -14.08 26.66
N ALA A 366 -3.43 -13.28 25.60
CA ALA A 366 -4.58 -13.44 24.71
C ALA A 366 -4.51 -14.75 23.91
N ILE A 367 -3.31 -15.26 23.60
CA ILE A 367 -3.12 -16.68 23.27
C ILE A 367 -3.10 -17.43 24.60
N PRO A 368 -4.07 -18.31 24.90
CA PRO A 368 -4.12 -19.01 26.18
C PRO A 368 -3.05 -20.11 26.27
N ASP A 369 -2.67 -20.47 27.50
CA ASP A 369 -1.66 -21.51 27.75
C ASP A 369 -1.99 -22.85 27.08
N SER A 370 -3.27 -23.19 26.96
CA SER A 370 -3.74 -24.42 26.32
C SER A 370 -3.44 -24.47 24.82
N ALA A 371 -3.17 -23.33 24.19
CA ALA A 371 -2.85 -23.22 22.79
C ALA A 371 -1.33 -23.34 22.52
N ILE A 372 -0.50 -23.43 23.56
CA ILE A 372 0.96 -23.50 23.45
C ILE A 372 1.41 -24.92 23.82
N THR A 373 1.92 -25.66 22.84
CA THR A 373 2.36 -27.06 22.98
C THR A 373 3.79 -27.22 22.50
N ALA A 374 4.45 -28.33 22.88
CA ALA A 374 5.80 -28.64 22.42
C ALA A 374 5.97 -30.14 22.18
N SER A 375 6.94 -30.51 21.37
CA SER A 375 7.37 -31.91 21.17
C SER A 375 7.76 -32.60 22.47
N SER A 376 8.49 -31.89 23.33
CA SER A 376 8.90 -32.36 24.65
C SER A 376 9.16 -31.19 25.59
N SER A 377 9.40 -31.47 26.87
CA SER A 377 9.88 -30.46 27.82
C SER A 377 10.78 -31.14 28.84
N TYR A 378 11.90 -30.49 29.17
CA TYR A 378 12.85 -30.97 30.18
C TYR A 378 12.15 -31.14 31.53
N GLU A 379 11.42 -30.11 31.97
CA GLU A 379 10.54 -30.14 33.13
C GLU A 379 9.25 -29.36 32.81
N VAL A 380 8.10 -30.03 32.93
CA VAL A 380 6.80 -29.50 32.46
C VAL A 380 6.33 -28.35 33.35
N GLU A 381 6.61 -28.41 34.66
CA GLU A 381 6.10 -27.43 35.61
C GLU A 381 6.88 -26.11 35.65
N THR A 382 8.08 -26.09 35.05
CA THR A 382 8.97 -24.91 35.08
C THR A 382 9.32 -24.41 33.68
N VAL A 383 9.81 -25.27 32.81
CA VAL A 383 10.27 -24.91 31.46
C VAL A 383 9.43 -25.60 30.36
N GLY A 384 8.17 -25.86 30.68
CA GLY A 384 7.17 -26.37 29.75
C GLY A 384 6.71 -25.34 28.72
N ALA A 385 6.03 -25.81 27.67
CA ALA A 385 5.61 -25.01 26.51
C ALA A 385 4.91 -23.69 26.88
N LYS A 386 3.99 -23.71 27.85
CA LYS A 386 3.22 -22.53 28.28
C LYS A 386 4.05 -21.38 28.85
N PHE A 387 5.26 -21.69 29.34
CA PHE A 387 6.18 -20.69 29.90
C PHE A 387 7.06 -20.04 28.81
N ALA A 388 6.92 -20.44 27.54
CA ALA A 388 7.59 -19.83 26.39
C ALA A 388 6.97 -18.48 25.97
N ARG A 389 6.68 -17.62 26.94
CA ARG A 389 6.20 -16.25 26.70
C ARG A 389 7.38 -15.30 26.79
N ILE A 390 7.38 -14.29 25.93
CA ILE A 390 8.42 -13.27 25.93
C ILE A 390 8.24 -12.33 27.13
N ARG A 391 9.33 -11.77 27.66
CA ARG A 391 9.35 -10.77 28.73
C ARG A 391 8.63 -11.21 30.02
N THR A 392 8.69 -12.50 30.36
CA THR A 392 8.27 -13.03 31.66
C THR A 392 9.41 -13.80 32.31
N GLU A 393 9.45 -13.77 33.65
CA GLU A 393 10.36 -14.58 34.47
C GLU A 393 9.61 -15.72 35.19
N GLU A 394 8.31 -15.87 34.90
CA GLU A 394 7.49 -16.89 35.55
C GLU A 394 8.06 -18.29 35.31
N LYS A 395 8.37 -18.97 36.42
CA LYS A 395 8.82 -20.37 36.50
C LYS A 395 9.97 -20.77 35.57
N GLY A 396 10.79 -19.83 35.11
CA GLY A 396 11.94 -20.10 34.22
C GLY A 396 11.90 -19.29 32.94
N GLY A 397 10.75 -18.70 32.59
CA GLY A 397 10.62 -17.69 31.53
C GLY A 397 10.94 -18.17 30.12
N ALA A 398 10.97 -19.49 29.89
CA ALA A 398 11.31 -20.10 28.61
C ALA A 398 10.81 -21.54 28.52
N TRP A 399 10.70 -22.05 27.29
CA TRP A 399 10.62 -23.48 27.05
C TRP A 399 12.01 -24.09 26.87
N CYS A 400 12.24 -25.27 27.46
CA CYS A 400 13.45 -26.05 27.25
C CYS A 400 13.08 -27.48 26.80
N PRO A 401 13.55 -27.94 25.63
CA PRO A 401 13.30 -29.30 25.18
C PRO A 401 13.99 -30.33 26.11
N ARG A 402 13.42 -31.53 26.19
CA ARG A 402 13.96 -32.62 27.01
C ARG A 402 15.25 -33.17 26.43
N HIS A 403 15.32 -33.28 25.11
CA HIS A 403 16.47 -33.83 24.42
C HIS A 403 17.40 -32.71 23.96
N GLN A 404 18.70 -32.94 24.14
CA GLN A 404 19.71 -32.05 23.61
C GLN A 404 19.64 -32.06 22.08
N ILE A 405 19.64 -30.87 21.48
CA ILE A 405 19.56 -30.73 20.03
C ILE A 405 20.84 -31.31 19.38
N ALA A 406 20.65 -32.33 18.55
CA ALA A 406 21.69 -33.07 17.84
C ALA A 406 21.17 -33.47 16.44
N PRO A 407 22.02 -33.92 15.51
CA PRO A 407 21.58 -34.39 14.20
C PRO A 407 20.50 -35.49 14.35
N ASN A 408 19.40 -35.37 13.63
CA ASN A 408 18.20 -36.24 13.68
C ASN A 408 17.33 -36.14 14.95
N VAL A 409 17.56 -35.17 15.82
CA VAL A 409 16.66 -34.84 16.94
C VAL A 409 15.85 -33.60 16.57
N TYR A 410 14.53 -33.76 16.44
CA TYR A 410 13.60 -32.69 16.08
C TYR A 410 12.75 -32.31 17.28
N GLU A 411 13.00 -31.11 17.83
CA GLU A 411 12.23 -30.51 18.90
C GLU A 411 11.53 -29.26 18.37
N TYR A 412 10.27 -29.05 18.73
CA TYR A 412 9.47 -27.93 18.28
C TYR A 412 8.58 -27.37 19.40
N LEU A 413 8.31 -26.08 19.30
CA LEU A 413 7.24 -25.39 20.02
C LEU A 413 6.15 -25.06 18.99
N GLN A 414 4.91 -25.41 19.29
CA GLN A 414 3.75 -25.23 18.43
C GLN A 414 2.72 -24.35 19.13
N ILE A 415 2.24 -23.34 18.41
CA ILE A 415 1.27 -22.36 18.92
C ILE A 415 0.04 -22.43 18.03
N ASP A 416 -1.10 -22.77 18.61
CA ASP A 416 -2.40 -22.71 17.96
C ASP A 416 -2.97 -21.29 18.05
N LEU A 417 -3.16 -20.64 16.91
CA LEU A 417 -3.66 -19.27 16.85
C LEU A 417 -5.20 -19.19 16.88
N GLN A 418 -5.90 -20.32 16.98
CA GLN A 418 -7.36 -20.47 17.08
C GLN A 418 -8.19 -19.99 15.88
N SER A 419 -7.60 -19.13 15.04
CA SER A 419 -8.11 -18.74 13.72
C SER A 419 -6.94 -18.59 12.75
N LEU A 420 -7.26 -18.52 11.45
CA LEU A 420 -6.27 -18.25 10.43
C LEU A 420 -5.66 -16.86 10.66
N HIS A 421 -4.34 -16.76 10.51
CA HIS A 421 -3.60 -15.51 10.62
C HIS A 421 -2.45 -15.51 9.61
N VAL A 422 -2.13 -14.35 9.07
CA VAL A 422 -0.87 -14.14 8.33
C VAL A 422 0.21 -13.73 9.34
N ILE A 423 1.20 -14.62 9.56
CA ILE A 423 2.34 -14.33 10.45
C ILE A 423 3.37 -13.50 9.66
N THR A 424 3.50 -12.22 9.99
CA THR A 424 4.40 -11.29 9.31
C THR A 424 5.78 -11.17 9.96
N SER A 425 5.90 -11.54 11.25
CA SER A 425 7.18 -11.57 11.99
C SER A 425 7.08 -12.44 13.23
N VAL A 426 8.22 -12.92 13.74
CA VAL A 426 8.35 -13.68 15.00
C VAL A 426 9.42 -13.02 15.85
N GLU A 427 9.08 -12.66 17.09
CA GLU A 427 10.02 -12.16 18.10
C GLU A 427 10.41 -13.33 19.02
N THR A 428 11.71 -13.50 19.27
CA THR A 428 12.23 -14.54 20.17
C THR A 428 13.11 -13.92 21.24
N GLN A 429 13.16 -14.57 22.40
CA GLN A 429 13.99 -14.16 23.53
C GLN A 429 14.58 -15.41 24.20
N GLY A 430 15.86 -15.35 24.58
CA GLY A 430 16.50 -16.36 25.41
C GLY A 430 16.16 -16.18 26.89
N ARG A 431 16.26 -17.27 27.66
CA ARG A 431 16.09 -17.25 29.12
C ARG A 431 17.11 -16.29 29.77
N PHE A 432 16.65 -15.44 30.69
CA PHE A 432 17.54 -14.69 31.58
C PHE A 432 18.19 -15.66 32.59
N GLY A 433 19.51 -15.58 32.72
CA GLY A 433 20.32 -16.45 33.57
C GLY A 433 20.20 -16.17 35.05
#